data_AF-A0A1X7L7L2-F1
#
_entry.id   AF-A0A1X7L7L2-F1
#
_cell.length_a   1.000
_cell.length_b   1.000
_cell.length_c   1.000
_cell.angle_alpha   90.00
_cell.angle_beta   90.00
_cell.angle_gamma   90.00
#
_symmetry.space_group_name_H-M   'P 1'
#
loop_
_entity.id
_entity.type
_entity.pdbx_description
1 polymer ?
#
loop_
_entity_poly.entity_id
_entity_poly.type
_entity_poly.pdbx_seq_one_letter_code
_entity_poly.pdbx_strand_id
1 'polypeptide(L)'
;MIATHSIKVAVLTVLYLKRERLGLTYEDTLIFADEIARYISKLQHIEAEVILEASTTQWNKGGRRALGQLSVQQLLDIMEAAQHASVDQPFVNELYKELWYKLMQEQG
;
A
#
# COMPACT_ATOMS: atom_id res chain seq x y z
N MET A 1 8.24 -15.64 -5.94
CA MET A 1 8.48 -14.94 -7.23
C MET A 1 7.46 -15.28 -8.34
N ILE A 2 6.56 -16.25 -8.15
CA ILE A 2 5.55 -16.65 -9.17
C ILE A 2 4.40 -15.63 -9.27
N ALA A 3 3.95 -15.05 -8.15
CA ALA A 3 2.85 -14.08 -8.12
C ALA A 3 3.13 -12.78 -8.90
N THR A 4 4.35 -12.25 -8.80
CA THR A 4 4.76 -11.01 -9.48
C THR A 4 4.78 -11.17 -11.00
N HIS A 5 5.14 -12.36 -11.50
CA HIS A 5 5.16 -12.63 -12.94
C HIS A 5 3.74 -12.67 -13.53
N SER A 6 2.79 -13.31 -12.84
CA SER A 6 1.38 -13.31 -13.26
C SER A 6 0.75 -11.92 -13.24
N ILE A 7 1.07 -11.09 -12.24
CA ILE A 7 0.58 -9.70 -12.16
C ILE A 7 1.12 -8.88 -13.32
N LYS A 8 2.43 -8.97 -13.59
CA LYS A 8 3.06 -8.24 -14.71
C LYS A 8 2.44 -8.60 -16.05
N VAL A 9 2.19 -9.89 -16.31
CA VAL A 9 1.55 -10.35 -17.55
C VAL A 9 0.11 -9.82 -17.68
N ALA A 10 -0.66 -9.83 -16.59
CA ALA A 10 -2.02 -9.29 -16.58
C ALA A 10 -2.03 -7.78 -16.86
N VAL A 11 -1.20 -7.02 -16.15
CA VAL A 11 -1.07 -5.56 -16.34
C VAL A 11 -0.61 -5.24 -17.76
N LEU A 12 0.41 -5.95 -18.25
CA LEU A 12 0.91 -5.78 -19.61
C LEU A 12 -0.18 -6.04 -20.65
N THR A 13 -0.98 -7.08 -20.45
CA THR A 13 -2.10 -7.40 -21.35
C THR A 13 -3.12 -6.26 -21.39
N VAL A 14 -3.51 -5.74 -20.23
CA VAL A 14 -4.46 -4.62 -20.14
C VAL A 14 -3.90 -3.35 -20.79
N LEU A 15 -2.66 -2.97 -20.46
CA LEU A 15 -2.02 -1.79 -21.05
C LEU A 15 -1.86 -1.93 -22.55
N TYR A 16 -1.43 -3.10 -23.04
CA TYR A 16 -1.31 -3.36 -24.48
C TYR A 16 -2.65 -3.21 -25.21
N LEU A 17 -3.74 -3.76 -24.65
CA LEU A 17 -5.09 -3.63 -25.20
C LEU A 17 -5.63 -2.19 -25.19
N LYS A 18 -5.07 -1.31 -24.35
CA LYS A 18 -5.49 0.09 -24.21
C LYS A 18 -4.48 1.10 -24.72
N ARG A 19 -3.32 0.66 -25.25
CA ARG A 19 -2.16 1.51 -25.56
C ARG A 19 -2.51 2.69 -26.47
N GLU A 20 -3.31 2.46 -27.51
CA GLU A 20 -3.67 3.51 -28.48
C GLU A 20 -4.55 4.58 -27.84
N ARG A 21 -5.52 4.17 -27.02
CA ARG A 21 -6.38 5.10 -26.27
C ARG A 21 -5.58 5.90 -25.24
N LEU A 22 -4.57 5.28 -24.64
CA LEU A 22 -3.71 5.89 -23.62
C LEU A 22 -2.55 6.68 -24.22
N GLY A 23 -2.38 6.69 -25.55
CA GLY A 23 -1.27 7.36 -26.23
C GLY A 23 0.10 6.76 -25.90
N LEU A 24 0.15 5.48 -25.52
CA LEU A 24 1.36 4.80 -25.07
C LEU A 24 2.12 4.17 -26.24
N THR A 25 3.44 4.31 -26.25
CA THR A 25 4.29 3.47 -27.07
C THR A 25 4.37 2.04 -26.51
N TYR A 26 4.94 1.13 -27.29
CA TYR A 26 5.21 -0.22 -26.80
C TYR A 26 6.22 -0.23 -25.63
N GLU A 27 7.21 0.67 -25.67
CA GLU A 27 8.22 0.80 -24.62
C GLU A 27 7.60 1.35 -23.32
N ASP A 28 6.78 2.40 -23.42
CA ASP A 28 6.03 2.93 -22.27
C ASP A 28 5.13 1.87 -21.64
N THR A 29 4.49 1.06 -22.50
CA THR A 29 3.63 -0.04 -22.05
C THR A 29 4.40 -1.06 -21.20
N LEU A 30 5.64 -1.38 -21.58
CA LEU A 30 6.51 -2.29 -20.82
C LEU A 30 6.98 -1.68 -19.50
N ILE A 31 7.37 -0.41 -19.51
CA ILE A 31 7.83 0.32 -18.31
C ILE A 31 6.68 0.42 -17.30
N PHE A 32 5.51 0.90 -17.72
CA PHE A 32 4.35 1.02 -16.85
C PHE A 32 3.86 -0.34 -16.33
N ALA A 33 3.91 -1.39 -17.15
CA ALA A 33 3.56 -2.73 -16.68
C ALA A 33 4.47 -3.19 -15.54
N ASP A 34 5.76 -2.88 -15.62
CA ASP A 34 6.72 -3.23 -14.58
C ASP A 34 6.54 -2.40 -13.31
N GLU A 35 6.32 -1.09 -13.43
CA GLU A 35 6.08 -0.18 -12.31
C GLU A 35 4.80 -0.54 -11.55
N ILE A 36 3.70 -0.76 -12.27
CA ILE A 36 2.42 -1.15 -11.67
C ILE A 36 2.55 -2.53 -11.01
N ALA A 37 3.22 -3.49 -11.64
CA ALA A 37 3.41 -4.82 -11.04
C ALA A 37 4.24 -4.77 -9.76
N ARG A 38 5.28 -3.92 -9.71
CA ARG A 38 6.07 -3.65 -8.51
C ARG A 38 5.22 -2.99 -7.42
N TYR A 39 4.42 -1.99 -7.78
CA TYR A 39 3.52 -1.32 -6.84
C TYR A 39 2.48 -2.27 -6.25
N ILE A 40 1.78 -3.07 -7.08
CA ILE A 40 0.81 -4.06 -6.61
C ILE A 40 1.48 -5.09 -5.70
N SER A 41 2.67 -5.58 -6.06
CA SER A 41 3.39 -6.54 -5.22
C SER A 41 3.77 -5.95 -3.86
N LYS A 42 4.18 -4.67 -3.83
CA LYS A 42 4.46 -3.95 -2.59
C LYS A 42 3.19 -3.81 -1.74
N LEU A 43 2.08 -3.42 -2.35
CA LEU A 43 0.80 -3.27 -1.65
C LEU A 43 0.32 -4.60 -1.06
N GLN A 44 0.36 -5.69 -1.82
CA GLN A 44 0.00 -7.04 -1.34
C GLN A 44 0.87 -7.49 -0.16
N HIS A 45 2.16 -7.15 -0.19
CA HIS A 45 3.06 -7.45 0.91
C HIS A 45 2.69 -6.68 2.18
N ILE A 46 2.47 -5.36 2.05
CA ILE A 46 2.04 -4.51 3.16
C ILE A 46 0.68 -4.97 3.69
N GLU A 47 -0.25 -5.33 2.81
CA GLU A 47 -1.57 -5.86 3.17
C GLU A 47 -1.48 -7.14 4.00
N ALA A 48 -0.62 -8.08 3.60
CA ALA A 48 -0.38 -9.29 4.38
C ALA A 48 0.19 -8.99 5.77
N GLU A 49 1.14 -8.05 5.87
CA GLU A 49 1.69 -7.61 7.14
C GLU A 49 0.64 -6.92 8.01
N VAL A 50 -0.22 -6.09 7.41
CA VAL A 50 -1.30 -5.38 8.09
C VAL A 50 -2.36 -6.34 8.63
N ILE A 51 -2.75 -7.37 7.88
CA ILE A 51 -3.68 -8.40 8.36
C ILE A 51 -3.07 -9.15 9.56
N LEU A 52 -1.79 -9.55 9.46
CA LEU A 52 -1.08 -10.24 10.53
C LEU A 52 -1.00 -9.36 11.79
N GLU A 53 -0.58 -8.12 11.63
CA GLU A 53 -0.46 -7.17 12.74
C GLU A 53 -1.84 -6.92 13.35
N ALA A 54 -2.85 -6.52 12.57
CA ALA A 54 -4.20 -6.28 13.09
C ALA A 54 -4.82 -7.47 13.85
N SER A 55 -4.54 -8.70 13.42
CA SER A 55 -5.03 -9.91 14.11
C SER A 55 -4.29 -10.24 15.41
N THR A 56 -3.09 -9.67 15.63
CA THR A 56 -2.20 -9.99 16.75
C THR A 56 -1.97 -8.81 17.69
N THR A 57 -2.16 -7.57 17.22
CA THR A 57 -1.87 -6.35 17.97
C THR A 57 -2.88 -6.15 19.09
N GLN A 58 -2.40 -6.19 20.33
CA GLN A 58 -3.00 -5.43 21.41
C GLN A 58 -2.31 -4.07 21.45
N TRP A 59 -3.06 -2.97 21.26
CA TRP A 59 -2.54 -1.59 21.27
C TRP A 59 -2.05 -1.14 22.67
N ASN A 60 -0.99 -1.77 23.13
CA ASN A 60 -0.30 -1.44 24.36
C ASN A 60 0.71 -0.29 24.12
N LYS A 61 1.40 0.13 25.18
CA LYS A 61 2.40 1.22 25.13
C LYS A 61 3.57 0.93 24.18
N GLY A 62 3.82 -0.33 23.84
CA GLY A 62 4.82 -0.74 22.84
C GLY A 62 4.33 -0.51 21.42
N GLY A 63 3.14 -1.00 21.10
CA GLY A 63 2.52 -0.84 19.77
C GLY A 63 2.33 0.62 19.36
N ARG A 64 1.87 1.48 20.28
CA ARG A 64 1.76 2.93 20.01
C ARG A 64 3.11 3.62 19.77
N ARG A 65 4.17 3.16 20.43
CA ARG A 65 5.53 3.70 20.22
C ARG A 65 6.08 3.30 18.86
N ALA A 66 5.87 2.06 18.44
CA ALA A 66 6.26 1.59 17.11
C ALA A 66 5.52 2.37 16.01
N LEU A 67 4.21 2.61 16.21
CA LEU A 67 3.41 3.41 15.29
C LEU A 67 3.97 4.84 15.12
N GLY A 68 4.36 5.49 16.22
CA GLY A 68 4.95 6.82 16.19
C GLY A 68 6.32 6.93 15.50
N GLN A 69 7.02 5.81 15.28
CA GLN A 69 8.29 5.79 14.54
C GLN A 69 8.10 5.77 13.02
N LEU A 70 6.89 5.50 12.53
CA LEU A 70 6.61 5.45 11.10
C LEU A 70 6.57 6.85 10.49
N SER A 71 6.98 6.96 9.23
CA SER A 71 6.82 8.17 8.44
C SER A 71 5.36 8.36 8.00
N VAL A 72 4.99 9.58 7.60
CA VAL A 72 3.66 9.87 7.04
C VAL A 72 3.35 8.96 5.85
N GLN A 73 4.31 8.77 4.94
CA GLN A 73 4.13 7.88 3.78
C GLN A 73 3.89 6.43 4.20
N GLN A 74 4.63 5.92 5.18
CA GLN A 74 4.42 4.56 5.68
C GLN A 74 3.03 4.41 6.32
N LEU A 75 2.56 5.41 7.06
CA LEU A 75 1.21 5.39 7.65
C LEU A 75 0.11 5.41 6.58
N LEU A 76 0.30 6.17 5.50
CA LEU A 76 -0.63 6.20 4.36
C LEU A 76 -0.66 4.84 3.63
N ASP A 77 0.51 4.27 3.32
CA ASP A 77 0.62 2.95 2.68
C ASP A 77 -0.09 1.86 3.53
N ILE A 78 0.07 1.91 4.86
CA ILE A 78 -0.59 0.98 5.79
C ILE A 78 -2.10 1.23 5.87
N MET A 79 -2.55 2.50 5.85
CA MET A 79 -3.98 2.82 5.85
C MET A 79 -4.68 2.34 4.57
N GLU A 80 -4.06 2.53 3.41
CA GLU A 80 -4.56 2.03 2.12
C GLU A 80 -4.70 0.50 2.17
N ALA A 81 -3.67 -0.19 2.65
CA ALA A 81 -3.67 -1.64 2.82
C ALA A 81 -4.74 -2.12 3.82
N ALA A 82 -4.91 -1.42 4.95
CA ALA A 82 -5.93 -1.76 5.96
C ALA A 82 -7.36 -1.62 5.43
N GLN A 83 -7.61 -0.61 4.59
CA GLN A 83 -8.90 -0.45 3.92
C GLN A 83 -9.17 -1.59 2.93
N HIS A 84 -8.16 -1.95 2.13
CA HIS A 84 -8.28 -3.05 1.17
C HIS A 84 -8.54 -4.40 1.86
N ALA A 85 -7.81 -4.66 2.95
CA ALA A 85 -7.94 -5.87 3.76
C ALA A 85 -9.19 -5.91 4.66
N SER A 86 -10.01 -4.86 4.70
CA SER A 86 -11.18 -4.75 5.58
C SER A 86 -10.86 -4.97 7.06
N VAL A 87 -9.73 -4.41 7.52
CA VAL A 87 -9.25 -4.52 8.90
C VAL A 87 -10.17 -3.80 9.90
N ASP A 88 -10.29 -4.36 11.11
CA ASP A 88 -11.14 -3.84 12.18
C ASP A 88 -10.85 -2.37 12.55
N GLN A 89 -11.92 -1.64 12.87
CA GLN A 89 -11.89 -0.22 13.22
C GLN A 89 -10.89 0.19 14.32
N PRO A 90 -10.66 -0.57 15.42
CA PRO A 90 -9.71 -0.16 16.45
C PRO A 90 -8.28 0.00 15.93
N PHE A 91 -7.86 -0.84 14.98
CA PHE A 91 -6.55 -0.73 14.33
C PHE A 91 -6.47 0.52 13.45
N VAL A 92 -7.47 0.70 12.58
CA VAL A 92 -7.56 1.87 11.69
C VAL A 92 -7.61 3.19 12.46
N ASN A 93 -8.30 3.21 13.61
CA ASN A 93 -8.40 4.39 14.45
C ASN A 93 -7.05 4.84 15.03
N GLU A 94 -6.18 3.91 15.43
CA GLU A 94 -4.86 4.26 15.94
C GLU A 94 -3.95 4.77 14.82
N LEU A 95 -4.00 4.17 13.62
CA LEU A 95 -3.30 4.69 12.44
C LEU A 95 -3.71 6.13 12.12
N TYR A 96 -5.03 6.39 12.11
CA TYR A 96 -5.57 7.71 11.81
C TYR A 96 -5.14 8.76 12.82
N LYS A 97 -5.12 8.41 14.12
CA LYS A 97 -4.64 9.30 15.18
C LYS A 97 -3.19 9.69 14.95
N GLU A 98 -2.31 8.73 14.71
CA GLU A 98 -0.88 9.02 14.51
C GLU A 98 -0.65 9.86 13.25
N LEU A 99 -1.35 9.54 12.16
CA LEU A 99 -1.29 10.30 10.92
C LEU A 99 -1.72 11.76 11.15
N TRP A 100 -2.84 11.98 11.86
CA TRP A 100 -3.28 13.31 12.23
C TRP A 100 -2.20 14.04 13.03
N TYR A 101 -1.67 13.41 14.09
CA TYR A 101 -0.66 14.04 14.95
C TYR A 101 0.56 14.52 14.16
N LYS A 102 1.07 13.70 13.23
CA LYS A 102 2.22 14.07 12.40
C LYS A 102 1.90 15.20 11.41
N LEU A 103 0.75 15.13 10.73
CA LEU A 103 0.34 16.17 9.78
C LEU A 103 0.12 17.54 10.44
N MET A 104 -0.29 17.57 11.70
CA MET A 104 -0.42 18.82 12.48
C MET A 104 0.94 19.36 12.94
N GLN A 105 1.92 18.49 13.21
CA GLN A 105 3.27 18.91 13.59
C GLN A 105 4.06 19.49 12.42
N GLU A 106 3.81 19.04 11.19
CA GLU A 106 4.47 19.58 9.99
C GLU A 106 3.97 20.99 9.60
N GLN A 107 2.85 21.44 10.18
CA GLN A 107 2.23 22.75 9.89
C GLN A 107 2.57 23.85 10.90
N GLY A 108 3.34 23.56 11.95
CA GLY A 108 3.75 24.51 13.01
C GLY A 108 5.25 24.73 13.02
#